data_AF-A0AA96Y939-F1
#
_entry.id   AF-A0AA96Y939-F1
#
_cell.length_a   1.000
_cell.length_b   1.000
_cell.length_c   1.000
_cell.angle_alpha   90.00
_cell.angle_beta   90.00
_cell.angle_gamma   90.00
#
_symmetry.space_group_name_H-M   'P 1'
#
loop_
_entity.id
_entity.type
_entity.pdbx_description
1 polymer ?
#
loop_
_entity_poly.entity_id
_entity_poly.type
_entity_poly.pdbx_seq_one_letter_code
_entity_poly.pdbx_strand_id
1 'polypeptide(L)'
;MERPHWLSLTALTALSLGMGGLNEQAIATTFNNTQVDQSRFVVLGSAGGSRITILEQVSNARACWQESSNGTVDALMTRFDFTGICARATDRNGYSVRVGGQDLGLQYTLRTVTQGNQIILYAQPSSGSGTLEIGRSRSAASGFNRIQLNPGWYLSRRTFNGQPLGHLYLTNDLSLAALTSASRPIATNPAPVTPRPTTPAPSPAPIVVTPAPQPSRPVGSAPVEIPVPPPASGVVVTRPTPAPAPSTGSPTIVNGIPLPPPPPSVSAPESVAVLPVPSLPPMPLGQTPPGQVGSARPPVFTGAPQPASPLASSLGFSFRVVVNGSSPDVQTRVRSIVPDAFRTVINGQVVMQAGLFRDRATADQMLQRLSSANLQAAVVPVN
;
A
#
# COMPACT_ATOMS: atom_id res chain seq x y z
N MET A 1 -62.64 -75.01 32.77
CA MET A 1 -63.43 -73.82 33.12
C MET A 1 -62.48 -72.67 33.19
N GLU A 2 -62.48 -71.79 32.20
CA GLU A 2 -62.23 -70.35 32.33
C GLU A 2 -62.52 -69.71 30.95
N ARG A 3 -63.43 -68.73 30.97
CA ARG A 3 -63.76 -67.72 29.95
C ARG A 3 -63.66 -66.36 30.68
N PRO A 4 -63.70 -65.19 30.04
CA PRO A 4 -63.27 -64.71 28.72
C PRO A 4 -62.26 -63.52 28.89
N HIS A 5 -61.81 -62.80 27.86
CA HIS A 5 -62.30 -61.44 27.54
C HIS A 5 -61.67 -60.90 26.23
N TRP A 6 -62.45 -60.03 25.59
CA TRP A 6 -62.25 -59.36 24.31
C TRP A 6 -61.06 -58.38 24.21
N LEU A 7 -60.47 -58.35 23.00
CA LEU A 7 -59.92 -57.24 22.20
C LEU A 7 -59.32 -55.99 22.88
N SER A 8 -58.09 -55.66 22.47
CA SER A 8 -57.73 -54.29 22.07
C SER A 8 -56.55 -54.30 21.09
N LEU A 9 -56.75 -53.61 19.95
CA LEU A 9 -55.74 -53.25 18.97
C LEU A 9 -54.63 -52.39 19.61
N THR A 10 -53.38 -52.65 19.25
CA THR A 10 -52.37 -51.60 19.08
C THR A 10 -51.43 -51.99 17.95
N ALA A 11 -51.62 -51.33 16.81
CA ALA A 11 -50.65 -51.29 15.72
C ALA A 11 -49.49 -50.40 16.17
N LEU A 12 -48.29 -50.97 16.35
CA LEU A 12 -47.04 -50.20 16.37
C LEU A 12 -46.32 -50.44 15.04
N THR A 13 -46.51 -49.51 14.13
CA THR A 13 -45.63 -49.29 12.98
C THR A 13 -44.29 -48.76 13.49
N ALA A 14 -43.28 -49.63 13.57
CA ALA A 14 -41.91 -49.22 13.80
C ALA A 14 -41.38 -48.50 12.55
N LEU A 15 -41.42 -47.17 12.55
CA LEU A 15 -40.72 -46.33 11.57
C LEU A 15 -39.22 -46.44 11.84
N SER A 16 -38.50 -47.17 10.98
CA SER A 16 -37.05 -47.11 10.88
C SER A 16 -36.65 -45.76 10.26
N LEU A 17 -36.40 -44.74 11.11
CA LEU A 17 -35.69 -43.55 10.64
C LEU A 17 -34.24 -43.94 10.35
N GLY A 18 -33.96 -44.16 9.06
CA GLY A 18 -32.61 -44.32 8.55
C GLY A 18 -31.76 -43.10 8.91
N MET A 19 -30.66 -43.36 9.61
CA MET A 19 -29.53 -42.45 9.79
C MET A 19 -28.89 -42.18 8.42
N GLY A 20 -29.47 -41.26 7.65
CA GLY A 20 -28.87 -40.69 6.45
C GLY A 20 -28.12 -39.41 6.81
N GLY A 21 -27.06 -39.52 7.62
CA GLY A 21 -26.10 -38.43 7.77
C GLY A 21 -25.42 -38.22 6.43
N LEU A 22 -25.83 -37.20 5.69
CA LEU A 22 -25.05 -36.68 4.58
C LEU A 22 -23.74 -36.14 5.18
N ASN A 23 -22.71 -37.00 5.21
CA ASN A 23 -21.34 -36.57 5.31
C ASN A 23 -21.01 -35.82 4.02
N GLU A 24 -21.43 -34.56 3.91
CA GLU A 24 -20.78 -33.61 3.03
C GLU A 24 -19.36 -33.43 3.54
N GLN A 25 -18.47 -34.30 3.06
CA GLN A 25 -17.03 -34.07 3.15
C GLN A 25 -16.78 -32.72 2.49
N ALA A 26 -16.48 -31.71 3.30
CA ALA A 26 -16.05 -30.42 2.80
C ALA A 26 -14.82 -30.66 1.91
N ILE A 27 -14.95 -30.42 0.61
CA ILE A 27 -13.81 -30.46 -0.31
C ILE A 27 -12.90 -29.30 0.09
N ALA A 28 -11.83 -29.62 0.84
CA ALA A 28 -10.80 -28.65 1.17
C ALA A 28 -10.17 -28.18 -0.14
N THR A 29 -10.53 -26.96 -0.57
CA THR A 29 -9.94 -26.35 -1.77
C THR A 29 -8.45 -26.21 -1.52
N THR A 30 -7.67 -27.03 -2.22
CA THR A 30 -6.22 -27.05 -2.06
C THR A 30 -5.63 -25.97 -2.96
N PHE A 31 -5.11 -24.91 -2.35
CA PHE A 31 -4.36 -23.88 -3.06
C PHE A 31 -2.89 -24.27 -3.14
N ASN A 32 -2.29 -24.01 -4.30
CA ASN A 32 -0.85 -24.11 -4.48
C ASN A 32 -0.22 -22.71 -4.39
N ASN A 33 1.10 -22.61 -4.56
CA ASN A 33 1.81 -21.35 -4.64
C ASN A 33 2.93 -21.38 -5.68
N THR A 34 3.34 -20.20 -6.12
CA THR A 34 4.49 -20.02 -7.00
C THR A 34 5.33 -18.88 -6.49
N GLN A 35 6.65 -19.09 -6.38
CA GLN A 35 7.56 -18.04 -5.95
C GLN A 35 7.49 -16.84 -6.91
N VAL A 36 7.47 -15.64 -6.35
CA VAL A 36 7.47 -14.39 -7.13
C VAL A 36 8.88 -13.83 -7.25
N ASP A 37 9.10 -12.94 -8.22
CA ASP A 37 10.32 -12.14 -8.28
C ASP A 37 10.36 -11.16 -7.09
N GLN A 38 11.21 -11.45 -6.12
CA GLN A 38 11.31 -10.68 -4.88
C GLN A 38 11.69 -9.22 -5.10
N SER A 39 12.39 -8.90 -6.20
CA SER A 39 12.81 -7.53 -6.52
C SER A 39 11.65 -6.60 -6.82
N ARG A 40 10.50 -7.17 -7.21
CA ARG A 40 9.25 -6.47 -7.48
C ARG A 40 8.46 -6.14 -6.23
N PHE A 41 8.89 -6.59 -5.05
CA PHE A 41 8.12 -6.44 -3.81
C PHE A 41 8.85 -5.67 -2.72
N VAL A 42 8.07 -5.04 -1.85
CA VAL A 42 8.56 -4.54 -0.57
C VAL A 42 7.57 -4.87 0.54
N VAL A 43 8.07 -5.44 1.64
CA VAL A 43 7.30 -5.68 2.86
C VAL A 43 7.52 -4.50 3.80
N LEU A 44 6.42 -3.88 4.23
CA LEU A 44 6.40 -2.67 5.04
C LEU A 44 5.83 -2.97 6.42
N GLY A 45 6.57 -2.58 7.46
CA GLY A 45 6.11 -2.61 8.85
C GLY A 45 6.24 -1.24 9.49
N SER A 46 5.39 -0.97 10.49
CA SER A 46 5.46 0.22 11.33
C SER A 46 5.68 -0.16 12.78
N ALA A 47 6.34 0.70 13.56
CA ALA A 47 6.55 0.46 15.00
C ALA A 47 5.20 0.23 15.72
N GLY A 48 5.10 -0.86 16.47
CA GLY A 48 3.87 -1.25 17.18
C GLY A 48 2.65 -1.58 16.30
N GLY A 49 2.84 -1.81 15.00
CA GLY A 49 1.76 -2.12 14.06
C GLY A 49 1.11 -3.49 14.30
N SER A 50 -0.17 -3.60 14.01
CA SER A 50 -0.93 -4.87 14.07
C SER A 50 -0.98 -5.63 12.74
N ARG A 51 -0.38 -5.06 11.70
CA ARG A 51 -0.41 -5.56 10.32
C ARG A 51 0.81 -5.06 9.55
N ILE A 52 1.10 -5.70 8.43
CA ILE A 52 2.08 -5.25 7.45
C ILE A 52 1.38 -4.74 6.20
N THR A 53 2.13 -4.11 5.32
CA THR A 53 1.69 -3.82 3.94
C THR A 53 2.73 -4.37 2.99
N ILE A 54 2.31 -5.15 2.00
CA ILE A 54 3.19 -5.63 0.93
C ILE A 54 2.82 -4.86 -0.33
N LEU A 55 3.81 -4.20 -0.94
CA LEU A 55 3.63 -3.54 -2.22
C LEU A 55 4.31 -4.35 -3.31
N GLU A 56 3.72 -4.32 -4.50
CA GLU A 56 4.22 -4.94 -5.71
C GLU A 56 4.36 -3.88 -6.80
N GLN A 57 5.49 -3.87 -7.47
CA GLN A 57 5.72 -3.16 -8.71
C GLN A 57 5.20 -4.05 -9.83
N VAL A 58 4.06 -3.70 -10.43
CA VAL A 58 3.43 -4.48 -11.52
C VAL A 58 4.06 -4.10 -12.86
N SER A 59 4.20 -2.80 -13.13
CA SER A 59 4.93 -2.28 -14.31
C SER A 59 6.00 -1.27 -13.90
N ASN A 60 6.86 -0.85 -14.82
CA ASN A 60 7.92 0.16 -14.55
C ASN A 60 7.50 1.58 -14.92
N ALA A 61 6.22 1.83 -15.21
CA ALA A 61 5.74 3.14 -15.61
C ALA A 61 5.97 4.22 -14.54
N ARG A 62 5.87 3.84 -13.26
CA ARG A 62 6.16 4.72 -12.11
C ARG A 62 6.52 3.89 -10.89
N ALA A 63 7.48 4.35 -10.09
CA ALA A 63 7.87 3.67 -8.86
C ALA A 63 6.71 3.63 -7.84
N CYS A 64 6.44 2.44 -7.29
CA CYS A 64 5.38 2.24 -6.29
C CYS A 64 5.81 2.63 -4.88
N TRP A 65 7.12 2.63 -4.63
CA TRP A 65 7.73 3.08 -3.39
C TRP A 65 9.11 3.68 -3.63
N GLN A 66 9.63 4.37 -2.63
CA GLN A 66 11.02 4.82 -2.57
C GLN A 66 11.56 4.56 -1.18
N GLU A 67 12.74 3.93 -1.09
CA GLU A 67 13.41 3.65 0.18
C GLU A 67 14.49 4.70 0.45
N SER A 68 14.53 5.19 1.68
CA SER A 68 15.55 6.09 2.20
C SER A 68 16.73 5.32 2.77
N SER A 69 17.90 5.97 2.90
CA SER A 69 19.12 5.35 3.43
C SER A 69 18.97 4.79 4.85
N ASN A 70 18.07 5.37 5.66
CA ASN A 70 17.75 4.94 7.03
C ASN A 70 16.73 3.77 7.10
N GLY A 71 16.28 3.23 5.95
CA GLY A 71 15.37 2.09 5.86
C GLY A 71 13.87 2.44 5.95
N THR A 72 13.52 3.72 6.04
CA THR A 72 12.13 4.18 5.90
C THR A 72 11.71 4.12 4.44
N VAL A 73 10.45 3.82 4.18
CA VAL A 73 9.91 3.66 2.83
C VAL A 73 8.71 4.58 2.63
N ASP A 74 8.77 5.40 1.59
CA ASP A 74 7.66 6.20 1.12
C ASP A 74 6.81 5.40 0.13
N ALA A 75 5.52 5.21 0.43
CA ALA A 75 4.57 4.48 -0.41
C ALA A 75 4.01 5.39 -1.51
N LEU A 76 4.83 5.68 -2.52
CA LEU A 76 4.52 6.59 -3.63
C LEU A 76 3.20 6.27 -4.35
N MET A 77 2.78 5.00 -4.40
CA MET A 77 1.50 4.56 -5.00
C MET A 77 0.26 5.28 -4.42
N THR A 78 0.37 5.90 -3.24
CA THR A 78 -0.72 6.65 -2.61
C THR A 78 -0.98 8.01 -3.27
N ARG A 79 -0.10 8.43 -4.18
CA ARG A 79 -0.10 9.77 -4.79
C ARG A 79 -0.46 9.76 -6.28
N PHE A 80 -0.86 8.62 -6.84
CA PHE A 80 -1.23 8.51 -8.24
C PHE A 80 -2.21 7.36 -8.49
N ASP A 81 -2.82 7.33 -9.67
CA ASP A 81 -3.58 6.16 -10.11
C ASP A 81 -2.63 4.98 -10.36
N PHE A 82 -2.60 4.08 -9.39
CA PHE A 82 -1.70 2.95 -9.39
C PHE A 82 -2.20 1.77 -10.26
N THR A 83 -3.37 1.89 -10.91
CA THR A 83 -3.97 0.82 -11.71
C THR A 83 -3.02 0.34 -12.80
N GLY A 84 -2.69 -0.95 -12.80
CA GLY A 84 -1.73 -1.55 -13.75
C GLY A 84 -0.25 -1.19 -13.49
N ILE A 85 0.04 -0.43 -12.42
CA ILE A 85 1.39 0.00 -12.07
C ILE A 85 1.83 -0.64 -10.75
N CYS A 86 0.97 -0.61 -9.74
CA CYS A 86 1.23 -1.20 -8.43
C CYS A 86 0.11 -2.14 -8.01
N ALA A 87 0.45 -3.12 -7.18
CA ALA A 87 -0.52 -3.86 -6.39
C ALA A 87 -0.16 -3.79 -4.91
N ARG A 88 -1.15 -4.05 -4.05
CA ARG A 88 -0.99 -3.96 -2.59
C ARG A 88 -1.73 -5.08 -1.88
N ALA A 89 -1.11 -5.60 -0.82
CA ALA A 89 -1.73 -6.49 0.14
C ALA A 89 -1.60 -5.86 1.54
N THR A 90 -2.73 -5.54 2.17
CA THR A 90 -2.79 -4.70 3.39
C THR A 90 -3.46 -5.37 4.58
N ASP A 91 -4.01 -6.55 4.39
CA ASP A 91 -4.78 -7.29 5.38
C ASP A 91 -4.61 -8.80 5.21
N ARG A 92 -5.31 -9.56 6.07
CA ARG A 92 -5.27 -11.02 6.08
C ARG A 92 -5.89 -11.68 4.84
N ASN A 93 -6.68 -10.94 4.05
CA ASN A 93 -7.17 -11.44 2.76
C ASN A 93 -6.10 -11.26 1.67
N GLY A 94 -5.25 -10.26 1.79
CA GLY A 94 -4.14 -10.00 0.87
C GLY A 94 -2.90 -10.85 1.13
N TYR A 95 -2.63 -11.26 2.38
CA TYR A 95 -1.47 -12.08 2.70
C TYR A 95 -1.68 -13.04 3.88
N SER A 96 -0.90 -14.11 3.92
CA SER A 96 -0.81 -15.03 5.06
C SER A 96 0.55 -15.73 5.14
N VAL A 97 0.74 -16.62 6.11
CA VAL A 97 1.95 -17.41 6.26
C VAL A 97 1.75 -18.81 5.70
N ARG A 98 2.75 -19.33 4.98
CA ARG A 98 2.77 -20.72 4.50
C ARG A 98 4.10 -21.36 4.85
N VAL A 99 4.09 -22.48 5.57
CA VAL A 99 5.32 -23.19 5.97
C VAL A 99 5.22 -24.67 5.68
N GLY A 100 6.27 -25.28 5.13
CA GLY A 100 6.29 -26.71 4.80
C GLY A 100 5.10 -27.15 3.94
N GLY A 101 4.62 -26.27 3.05
CA GLY A 101 3.42 -26.50 2.22
C GLY A 101 2.07 -26.30 2.92
N GLN A 102 2.03 -26.00 4.22
CA GLN A 102 0.81 -25.74 4.97
C GLN A 102 0.46 -24.25 4.99
N ASP A 103 -0.76 -23.90 4.62
CA ASP A 103 -1.31 -22.54 4.79
C ASP A 103 -1.73 -22.32 6.25
N LEU A 104 -1.15 -21.32 6.89
CA LEU A 104 -1.38 -20.97 8.29
C LEU A 104 -2.28 -19.74 8.47
N GLY A 105 -2.92 -19.23 7.42
CA GLY A 105 -3.69 -17.98 7.47
C GLY A 105 -4.86 -17.96 8.46
N LEU A 106 -5.40 -19.11 8.84
CA LEU A 106 -6.44 -19.24 9.87
C LEU A 106 -5.89 -19.37 11.29
N GLN A 107 -4.65 -19.85 11.42
CA GLN A 107 -4.03 -20.22 12.69
C GLN A 107 -3.05 -19.16 13.19
N TYR A 108 -2.46 -18.37 12.29
CA TYR A 108 -1.41 -17.40 12.60
C TYR A 108 -1.79 -16.00 12.12
N THR A 109 -1.48 -15.02 12.95
CA THR A 109 -1.59 -13.59 12.63
C THR A 109 -0.21 -12.97 12.55
N LEU A 110 0.00 -12.14 11.54
CA LEU A 110 1.21 -11.34 11.42
C LEU A 110 1.13 -10.10 12.29
N ARG A 111 2.17 -9.84 13.07
CA ARG A 111 2.31 -8.67 13.95
C ARG A 111 3.71 -8.10 13.86
N THR A 112 3.80 -6.78 14.01
CA THR A 112 5.08 -6.09 14.13
C THR A 112 5.30 -5.68 15.57
N VAL A 113 6.49 -5.98 16.11
CA VAL A 113 6.90 -5.61 17.46
C VAL A 113 8.14 -4.75 17.37
N THR A 114 8.14 -3.62 18.06
CA THR A 114 9.34 -2.79 18.17
C THR A 114 10.23 -3.35 19.27
N GLN A 115 11.46 -3.73 18.91
CA GLN A 115 12.47 -4.22 19.86
C GLN A 115 13.76 -3.43 19.66
N GLY A 116 14.13 -2.63 20.66
CA GLY A 116 15.22 -1.67 20.53
C GLY A 116 14.96 -0.69 19.37
N ASN A 117 15.93 -0.57 18.47
CA ASN A 117 15.82 0.28 17.27
C ASN A 117 15.38 -0.52 16.03
N GLN A 118 14.68 -1.65 16.16
CA GLN A 118 14.22 -2.45 15.03
C GLN A 118 12.74 -2.82 15.17
N ILE A 119 12.09 -3.05 14.03
CA ILE A 119 10.76 -3.64 13.94
C ILE A 119 10.96 -5.09 13.54
N ILE A 120 10.42 -6.00 14.35
CA ILE A 120 10.45 -7.43 14.08
C ILE A 120 9.05 -7.86 13.62
N LEU A 121 8.99 -8.59 12.51
CA LEU A 121 7.79 -9.21 11.99
C LEU A 121 7.68 -10.64 12.52
N TYR A 122 6.62 -10.89 13.28
CA TYR A 122 6.28 -12.19 13.82
C TYR A 122 5.01 -12.74 13.18
N ALA A 123 4.95 -14.05 12.98
CA ALA A 123 3.69 -14.78 12.91
C ALA A 123 3.40 -15.40 14.27
N GLN A 124 2.33 -14.92 14.89
CA GLN A 124 1.89 -15.35 16.20
C GLN A 124 0.67 -16.26 16.07
N PRO A 125 0.64 -17.44 16.72
CA PRO A 125 -0.51 -18.30 16.68
C PRO A 125 -1.70 -17.67 17.42
N SER A 126 -2.93 -18.01 17.00
CA SER A 126 -4.17 -17.56 17.66
C SER A 126 -4.35 -18.19 19.04
N SER A 127 -3.75 -19.35 19.29
CA SER A 127 -3.70 -20.04 20.58
C SER A 127 -2.39 -20.81 20.74
N GLY A 128 -1.93 -21.01 21.98
CA GLY A 128 -0.70 -21.76 22.27
C GLY A 128 0.59 -20.97 22.07
N SER A 129 1.70 -21.70 21.91
CA SER A 129 3.06 -21.17 21.70
C SER A 129 3.56 -21.50 20.29
N GLY A 130 4.74 -21.01 19.92
CA GLY A 130 5.34 -21.24 18.59
C GLY A 130 5.34 -20.01 17.68
N THR A 131 5.57 -18.82 18.24
CA THR A 131 5.75 -17.61 17.44
C THR A 131 6.94 -17.72 16.50
N LEU A 132 6.74 -17.42 15.23
CA LEU A 132 7.77 -17.48 14.20
C LEU A 132 8.28 -16.08 13.89
N GLU A 133 9.60 -15.89 13.92
CA GLU A 133 10.22 -14.67 13.43
C GLU A 133 10.46 -14.75 11.92
N ILE A 134 9.86 -13.83 11.17
CA ILE A 134 9.87 -13.85 9.71
C ILE A 134 10.86 -12.85 9.12
N GLY A 135 11.07 -11.72 9.80
CA GLY A 135 11.94 -10.68 9.28
C GLY A 135 12.12 -9.51 10.24
N ARG A 136 13.04 -8.62 9.89
CA ARG A 136 13.40 -7.44 10.68
C ARG A 136 13.61 -6.22 9.80
N SER A 137 13.36 -5.04 10.33
CA SER A 137 13.78 -3.79 9.70
C SER A 137 15.19 -3.38 10.12
N ARG A 138 15.80 -2.46 9.35
CA ARG A 138 17.06 -1.81 9.70
C ARG A 138 16.91 -0.83 10.86
N SER A 139 15.77 -0.16 10.96
CA SER A 139 15.46 0.84 11.97
C SER A 139 14.00 0.76 12.41
N ALA A 140 13.66 1.33 13.56
CA ALA A 140 12.29 1.53 14.01
C ALA A 140 11.87 2.99 13.85
N ALA A 141 12.21 3.59 12.71
CA ALA A 141 11.85 4.98 12.42
C ALA A 141 10.32 5.15 12.34
N SER A 142 9.84 6.37 12.55
CA SER A 142 8.42 6.69 12.35
C SER A 142 8.00 6.43 10.90
N GLY A 143 6.81 5.87 10.70
CA GLY A 143 6.26 5.52 9.38
C GLY A 143 6.53 4.07 8.97
N PHE A 144 6.53 3.83 7.65
CA PHE A 144 6.81 2.51 7.09
C PHE A 144 8.31 2.27 7.01
N ASN A 145 8.76 1.12 7.49
CA ASN A 145 10.12 0.64 7.36
C ASN A 145 10.10 -0.64 6.54
N ARG A 146 11.11 -0.84 5.70
CA ARG A 146 11.29 -2.10 4.99
C ARG A 146 11.57 -3.21 6.00
N ILE A 147 10.81 -4.30 5.94
CA ILE A 147 11.11 -5.55 6.61
C ILE A 147 11.93 -6.40 5.65
N GLN A 148 13.19 -6.65 6.01
CA GLN A 148 13.99 -7.69 5.37
C GLN A 148 13.55 -9.06 5.91
N LEU A 149 13.17 -9.96 5.02
CA LEU A 149 12.84 -11.33 5.38
C LEU A 149 14.11 -12.06 5.83
N ASN A 150 13.97 -12.87 6.88
CA ASN A 150 15.05 -13.70 7.41
C ASN A 150 15.45 -14.78 6.38
N PRO A 151 16.67 -15.32 6.43
CA PRO A 151 17.08 -16.41 5.54
C PRO A 151 16.07 -17.57 5.53
N GLY A 152 15.77 -18.09 4.34
CA GLY A 152 14.76 -19.13 4.12
C GLY A 152 13.32 -18.61 4.02
N TRP A 153 13.06 -17.34 4.34
CA TRP A 153 11.76 -16.71 4.12
C TRP A 153 11.72 -15.96 2.79
N TYR A 154 10.64 -16.14 2.03
CA TYR A 154 10.43 -15.48 0.75
C TYR A 154 8.94 -15.26 0.46
N LEU A 155 8.62 -14.36 -0.48
CA LEU A 155 7.26 -14.17 -0.95
C LEU A 155 6.90 -15.19 -2.05
N SER A 156 5.72 -15.76 -1.96
CA SER A 156 5.11 -16.52 -3.06
C SER A 156 3.66 -16.07 -3.28
N ARG A 157 3.11 -16.38 -4.44
CA ARG A 157 1.73 -16.04 -4.80
C ARG A 157 0.87 -17.29 -4.78
N ARG A 158 -0.32 -17.19 -4.19
CA ARG A 158 -1.32 -18.26 -4.20
C ARG A 158 -1.78 -18.54 -5.62
N THR A 159 -1.90 -19.81 -5.98
CA THR A 159 -2.41 -20.26 -7.27
C THR A 159 -3.55 -21.25 -7.11
N PHE A 160 -4.48 -21.24 -8.07
CA PHE A 160 -5.56 -22.23 -8.18
C PHE A 160 -5.62 -22.70 -9.65
N ASN A 161 -5.50 -24.01 -9.87
CA ASN A 161 -5.42 -24.60 -11.22
C ASN A 161 -4.38 -23.93 -12.13
N GLY A 162 -3.21 -23.58 -11.55
CA GLY A 162 -2.13 -22.88 -12.26
C GLY A 162 -2.34 -21.37 -12.47
N GLN A 163 -3.52 -20.84 -12.13
CA GLN A 163 -3.80 -19.40 -12.26
C GLN A 163 -3.35 -18.62 -11.02
N PRO A 164 -2.61 -17.51 -11.15
CA PRO A 164 -2.23 -16.67 -10.04
C PRO A 164 -3.43 -15.91 -9.45
N LEU A 165 -3.50 -15.87 -8.11
CA LEU A 165 -4.49 -15.10 -7.36
C LEU A 165 -3.88 -13.84 -6.75
N GLY A 166 -4.72 -13.00 -6.15
CA GLY A 166 -4.28 -11.76 -5.47
C GLY A 166 -3.59 -11.99 -4.12
N HIS A 167 -3.67 -13.20 -3.55
CA HIS A 167 -3.14 -13.50 -2.21
C HIS A 167 -1.65 -13.85 -2.25
N LEU A 168 -0.88 -13.28 -1.33
CA LEU A 168 0.55 -13.53 -1.15
C LEU A 168 0.82 -14.37 0.10
N TYR A 169 1.87 -15.17 0.06
CA TYR A 169 2.37 -15.93 1.19
C TYR A 169 3.75 -15.43 1.60
N LEU A 170 3.95 -15.21 2.90
CA LEU A 170 5.28 -15.27 3.50
C LEU A 170 5.60 -16.74 3.72
N THR A 171 6.55 -17.25 2.93
CA THR A 171 6.77 -18.67 2.71
C THR A 171 8.09 -19.11 3.31
N ASN A 172 8.10 -20.30 3.91
CA ASN A 172 9.31 -21.02 4.29
C ASN A 172 9.12 -22.51 4.01
N ASP A 173 10.15 -23.17 3.47
CA ASP A 173 10.02 -24.59 3.08
C ASP A 173 10.20 -25.55 4.26
N LEU A 174 10.71 -25.07 5.39
CA LEU A 174 10.80 -25.85 6.63
C LEU A 174 9.42 -26.10 7.23
N SER A 175 9.27 -27.24 7.89
CA SER A 175 8.05 -27.57 8.62
C SER A 175 7.84 -26.61 9.81
N LEU A 176 6.59 -26.46 10.23
CA LEU A 176 6.26 -25.65 11.40
C LEU A 176 7.06 -26.09 12.64
N ALA A 177 7.19 -27.39 12.87
CA ALA A 177 7.95 -27.96 14.00
C ALA A 177 9.45 -27.61 13.95
N ALA A 178 10.06 -27.59 12.77
CA ALA A 178 11.46 -27.20 12.60
C ALA A 178 11.66 -25.71 12.90
N LEU A 179 10.74 -24.86 12.43
CA LEU A 179 10.80 -23.42 12.66
C LEU A 179 10.55 -23.06 14.12
N THR A 180 9.60 -23.70 14.79
CA THR A 180 9.32 -23.44 16.21
C THR A 180 10.44 -23.90 17.13
N SER A 181 11.14 -24.99 16.78
CA SER A 181 12.32 -25.46 17.52
C SER A 181 13.53 -24.54 17.34
N ALA A 182 13.63 -23.87 16.19
CA ALA A 182 14.69 -22.90 15.90
C ALA A 182 14.37 -21.49 16.43
N SER A 183 13.08 -21.16 16.59
CA SER A 183 12.66 -19.86 17.11
C SER A 183 12.96 -19.77 18.61
N ARG A 184 13.73 -18.74 19.00
CA ARG A 184 13.92 -18.42 20.41
C ARG A 184 12.56 -18.00 21.00
N PRO A 185 12.18 -18.49 22.20
CA PRO A 185 10.97 -18.02 22.86
C PRO A 185 11.05 -16.50 23.05
N ILE A 186 10.04 -15.79 22.55
CA ILE A 186 9.79 -14.41 22.95
C ILE A 186 9.47 -14.48 24.44
N ALA A 187 10.27 -13.81 25.27
CA ALA A 187 9.92 -13.61 26.66
C ALA A 187 8.66 -12.72 26.71
N THR A 188 7.48 -13.33 26.81
CA THR A 188 6.20 -12.64 26.97
C THR A 188 5.92 -12.18 28.41
N ASN A 189 6.94 -12.07 29.27
CA ASN A 189 6.78 -11.40 30.56
C ASN A 189 7.22 -9.93 30.46
N PRO A 190 6.38 -8.95 30.83
CA PRO A 190 6.92 -7.80 31.53
C PRO A 190 7.64 -8.38 32.74
N ALA A 191 8.96 -8.30 32.80
CA ALA A 191 9.67 -8.62 34.02
C ALA A 191 8.99 -7.86 35.16
N PRO A 192 8.61 -8.50 36.26
CA PRO A 192 8.32 -7.77 37.48
C PRO A 192 9.52 -6.89 37.73
N VAL A 193 9.31 -5.58 37.76
CA VAL A 193 10.31 -4.63 38.23
C VAL A 193 10.61 -4.99 39.68
N THR A 194 11.59 -5.87 39.89
CA THR A 194 12.24 -6.00 41.19
C THR A 194 12.82 -4.62 41.51
N PRO A 195 12.42 -3.98 42.62
CA PRO A 195 13.02 -2.73 43.02
C PRO A 195 14.52 -2.96 43.19
N ARG A 196 15.31 -2.19 42.44
CA ARG A 196 16.76 -2.14 42.57
C ARG A 196 17.09 -1.88 44.05
N PRO A 197 18.03 -2.61 44.67
CA PRO A 197 18.54 -2.25 45.99
C PRO A 197 19.05 -0.81 45.92
N THR A 198 18.43 0.07 46.70
CA THR A 198 18.87 1.45 46.90
C THR A 198 20.23 1.41 47.57
N THR A 199 21.29 1.63 46.80
CA THR A 199 22.57 2.07 47.35
C THR A 199 22.35 3.45 48.00
N PRO A 200 22.73 3.67 49.28
CA PRO A 200 22.61 4.98 49.89
C PRO A 200 23.48 5.99 49.13
N ALA A 201 22.88 7.14 48.78
CA ALA A 201 23.60 8.26 48.21
C ALA A 201 24.68 8.78 49.20
N PRO A 202 25.89 9.16 48.73
CA PRO A 202 26.84 9.83 49.60
C PRO A 202 26.33 11.23 49.96
N SER A 203 26.50 11.57 51.24
CA SER A 203 26.16 12.85 51.87
C SER A 203 26.73 14.06 51.11
N PRO A 204 26.00 15.17 50.97
CA PRO A 204 26.53 16.39 50.37
C PRO A 204 27.61 17.02 51.26
N ALA A 205 28.71 17.45 50.64
CA ALA A 205 29.78 18.24 51.26
C ALA A 205 29.27 19.65 51.67
N PRO A 206 29.90 20.30 52.68
CA PRO A 206 29.44 21.59 53.18
C PRO A 206 29.62 22.71 52.14
N ILE A 207 28.59 23.54 52.03
CA ILE A 207 28.53 24.72 51.16
C ILE A 207 29.44 25.80 51.73
N VAL A 208 30.47 26.18 50.97
CA VAL A 208 31.27 27.38 51.23
C VAL A 208 30.45 28.59 50.76
N VAL A 209 30.06 29.44 51.72
CA VAL A 209 29.34 30.69 51.47
C VAL A 209 30.28 31.67 50.76
N THR A 210 29.95 32.01 49.51
CA THR A 210 30.62 33.08 48.76
C THR A 210 29.70 34.32 48.77
N PRO A 211 30.18 35.55 49.02
CA PRO A 211 29.31 36.72 49.10
C PRO A 211 28.70 37.11 47.75
N ALA A 212 27.44 37.53 47.78
CA ALA A 212 26.66 37.99 46.64
C ALA A 212 27.20 39.32 46.04
N PRO A 213 27.28 39.46 44.70
CA PRO A 213 27.44 40.76 44.06
C PRO A 213 26.10 41.53 44.02
N GLN A 214 26.17 42.82 44.30
CA GLN A 214 25.05 43.78 44.28
C GLN A 214 24.33 43.88 42.92
N PRO A 215 23.05 44.33 42.91
CA PRO A 215 22.28 44.56 41.71
C PRO A 215 22.75 45.83 40.99
N SER A 216 23.15 45.70 39.73
CA SER A 216 23.33 46.81 38.81
C SER A 216 22.03 47.09 38.04
N ARG A 217 21.79 48.39 37.88
CA ARG A 217 20.58 49.10 37.44
C ARG A 217 20.19 48.80 35.97
N PRO A 218 18.90 48.93 35.58
CA PRO A 218 18.47 48.66 34.20
C PRO A 218 18.90 49.79 33.26
N VAL A 219 19.50 49.42 32.13
CA VAL A 219 19.79 50.33 31.01
C VAL A 219 19.04 49.84 29.79
N GLY A 220 18.09 50.68 29.35
CA GLY A 220 17.82 51.02 27.96
C GLY A 220 17.65 49.88 26.96
N SER A 221 16.39 49.59 26.65
CA SER A 221 15.95 49.02 25.37
C SER A 221 16.49 49.84 24.20
N ALA A 222 17.52 49.33 23.52
CA ALA A 222 17.88 49.75 22.17
C ALA A 222 17.18 48.82 21.17
N PRO A 223 16.47 49.34 20.15
CA PRO A 223 15.86 48.52 19.10
C PRO A 223 16.94 47.82 18.29
N VAL A 224 16.78 46.52 18.05
CA VAL A 224 17.57 45.77 17.08
C VAL A 224 17.12 46.20 15.68
N GLU A 225 17.97 46.89 14.93
CA GLU A 225 17.79 47.09 13.50
C GLU A 225 17.88 45.74 12.78
N ILE A 226 16.76 45.31 12.20
CA ILE A 226 16.71 44.19 11.25
C ILE A 226 17.01 44.81 9.88
N PRO A 227 18.10 44.43 9.18
CA PRO A 227 18.31 44.87 7.80
C PRO A 227 17.24 44.26 6.90
N VAL A 228 16.29 45.09 6.48
CA VAL A 228 15.30 44.75 5.45
C VAL A 228 15.95 44.99 4.07
N PRO A 229 16.07 43.99 3.19
CA PRO A 229 16.55 44.23 1.84
C PRO A 229 15.56 45.12 1.06
N PRO A 230 16.05 46.09 0.27
CA PRO A 230 15.20 47.04 -0.44
C PRO A 230 14.34 46.33 -1.52
N PRO A 231 13.11 46.81 -1.78
CA PRO A 231 12.31 46.35 -2.91
C PRO A 231 12.98 46.76 -4.22
N ALA A 232 13.17 45.80 -5.12
CA ALA A 232 13.62 46.05 -6.48
C ALA A 232 12.57 46.90 -7.21
N SER A 233 12.87 48.17 -7.39
CA SER A 233 12.12 49.08 -8.25
C SER A 233 12.23 48.64 -9.71
N GLY A 234 11.05 48.47 -10.31
CA GLY A 234 10.72 48.62 -11.73
C GLY A 234 11.83 48.50 -12.77
N VAL A 235 11.89 47.32 -13.41
CA VAL A 235 12.27 47.24 -14.82
C VAL A 235 11.00 47.01 -15.62
N VAL A 236 10.65 48.02 -16.41
CA VAL A 236 9.65 47.97 -17.47
C VAL A 236 10.06 46.87 -18.44
N VAL A 237 9.37 45.73 -18.41
CA VAL A 237 9.47 44.73 -19.48
C VAL A 237 8.54 45.21 -20.59
N THR A 238 9.13 45.87 -21.59
CA THR A 238 8.49 46.06 -22.89
C THR A 238 8.21 44.69 -23.50
N ARG A 239 6.93 44.40 -23.67
CA ARG A 239 6.37 43.29 -24.46
C ARG A 239 7.05 43.24 -25.85
N PRO A 240 7.71 42.13 -26.23
CA PRO A 240 8.02 41.90 -27.63
C PRO A 240 6.74 41.49 -28.35
N THR A 241 6.36 42.29 -29.33
CA THR A 241 5.37 42.00 -30.37
C THR A 241 5.77 40.73 -31.13
N PRO A 242 4.85 39.82 -31.51
CA PRO A 242 5.17 38.72 -32.40
C PRO A 242 5.32 39.26 -33.83
N ALA A 243 6.53 39.14 -34.40
CA ALA A 243 6.76 39.35 -35.83
C ALA A 243 6.65 37.99 -36.58
N PRO A 244 6.17 37.99 -37.83
CA PRO A 244 5.69 36.79 -38.52
C PRO A 244 6.81 35.90 -39.06
N ALA A 245 6.50 34.61 -39.16
CA ALA A 245 7.35 33.58 -39.77
C ALA A 245 7.62 33.86 -41.26
N PRO A 246 8.81 33.48 -41.75
CA PRO A 246 8.99 33.05 -43.13
C PRO A 246 9.28 31.55 -43.20
N SER A 247 8.54 30.90 -44.09
CA SER A 247 8.73 29.52 -44.52
C SER A 247 9.94 29.37 -45.45
N THR A 248 10.35 28.11 -45.63
CA THR A 248 11.11 27.49 -46.74
C THR A 248 12.63 27.69 -46.83
N GLY A 249 13.36 26.56 -46.76
CA GLY A 249 14.75 26.44 -47.21
C GLY A 249 15.43 25.14 -46.75
N SER A 250 15.72 24.24 -47.69
CA SER A 250 16.38 22.92 -47.57
C SER A 250 17.79 22.93 -46.93
N PRO A 251 18.36 21.76 -46.52
CA PRO A 251 19.62 21.72 -45.79
C PRO A 251 20.84 21.67 -46.71
N THR A 252 21.92 22.38 -46.36
CA THR A 252 23.29 22.08 -46.83
C THR A 252 24.33 22.45 -45.76
N ILE A 253 24.94 21.39 -45.21
CA ILE A 253 26.33 21.16 -44.74
C ILE A 253 27.27 22.36 -44.48
N VAL A 254 27.91 22.41 -43.29
CA VAL A 254 29.39 22.33 -43.08
C VAL A 254 29.76 22.50 -41.58
N ASN A 255 30.40 21.47 -40.99
CA ASN A 255 31.45 21.59 -39.95
C ASN A 255 32.27 20.27 -39.77
N GLY A 256 32.82 19.74 -40.86
CA GLY A 256 34.17 19.17 -40.91
C GLY A 256 34.61 17.94 -40.08
N ILE A 257 33.74 17.10 -39.51
CA ILE A 257 34.18 15.83 -38.85
C ILE A 257 33.38 14.64 -39.42
N PRO A 258 34.02 13.62 -40.02
CA PRO A 258 33.32 12.40 -40.45
C PRO A 258 32.79 11.62 -39.25
N LEU A 259 31.48 11.36 -39.20
CA LEU A 259 30.92 10.35 -38.30
C LEU A 259 31.26 8.95 -38.84
N PRO A 260 31.56 7.96 -37.97
CA PRO A 260 31.77 6.58 -38.39
C PRO A 260 30.49 5.98 -39.00
N PRO A 261 30.60 5.07 -39.99
CA PRO A 261 29.45 4.43 -40.60
C PRO A 261 28.66 3.60 -39.58
N PRO A 262 27.32 3.52 -39.69
CA PRO A 262 26.53 2.62 -38.88
C PRO A 262 26.91 1.16 -39.14
N PRO A 263 26.84 0.27 -38.13
CA PRO A 263 27.14 -1.14 -38.33
C PRO A 263 26.18 -1.77 -39.36
N PRO A 264 26.65 -2.75 -40.16
CA PRO A 264 25.80 -3.41 -41.13
C PRO A 264 24.62 -4.10 -40.45
N SER A 265 23.42 -3.86 -40.98
CA SER A 265 22.23 -4.64 -40.67
C SER A 265 22.51 -6.10 -41.01
N VAL A 266 22.74 -6.91 -39.99
CA VAL A 266 22.85 -8.35 -40.15
C VAL A 266 21.45 -8.89 -40.35
N SER A 267 21.10 -9.12 -41.61
CA SER A 267 20.03 -10.04 -41.98
C SER A 267 20.44 -11.45 -41.54
N ALA A 268 19.61 -12.11 -40.75
CA ALA A 268 19.70 -13.53 -40.47
C ALA A 268 18.28 -14.12 -40.29
N PRO A 269 18.09 -15.40 -40.63
CA PRO A 269 17.08 -15.81 -41.61
C PRO A 269 15.79 -16.36 -41.01
N GLU A 270 14.75 -16.38 -41.84
CA GLU A 270 13.62 -17.29 -41.70
C GLU A 270 14.11 -18.75 -41.72
N SER A 271 13.65 -19.58 -40.78
CA SER A 271 12.95 -20.85 -41.08
C SER A 271 12.78 -21.78 -39.85
N VAL A 272 11.51 -22.10 -39.60
CA VAL A 272 10.88 -23.30 -38.99
C VAL A 272 11.12 -23.70 -37.52
N ALA A 273 10.04 -23.59 -36.71
CA ALA A 273 9.33 -24.74 -36.11
C ALA A 273 8.22 -24.24 -35.15
N VAL A 274 7.03 -23.97 -35.68
CA VAL A 274 5.82 -23.73 -34.86
C VAL A 274 5.20 -25.08 -34.51
N LEU A 275 5.19 -25.42 -33.22
CA LEU A 275 4.43 -26.54 -32.68
C LEU A 275 2.91 -26.26 -32.77
N PRO A 276 2.06 -27.25 -33.05
CA PRO A 276 0.63 -27.02 -33.26
C PRO A 276 -0.10 -26.74 -31.93
N VAL A 277 -0.76 -25.59 -31.84
CA VAL A 277 -1.74 -25.29 -30.78
C VAL A 277 -3.07 -25.94 -31.18
N PRO A 278 -3.71 -26.76 -30.32
CA PRO A 278 -5.02 -27.32 -30.61
C PRO A 278 -6.10 -26.23 -30.70
N SER A 279 -6.85 -26.24 -31.79
CA SER A 279 -8.00 -25.36 -31.99
C SER A 279 -9.18 -25.81 -31.13
N LEU A 280 -9.64 -24.95 -30.20
CA LEU A 280 -10.96 -25.08 -29.59
C LEU A 280 -11.98 -24.25 -30.42
N PRO A 281 -13.24 -24.71 -30.53
CA PRO A 281 -14.25 -24.07 -31.38
C PRO A 281 -14.67 -22.67 -30.86
N PRO A 282 -15.04 -21.73 -31.75
CA PRO A 282 -15.43 -20.38 -31.37
C PRO A 282 -16.84 -20.34 -30.75
N MET A 283 -16.98 -19.66 -29.61
CA MET A 283 -18.28 -19.19 -29.11
C MET A 283 -18.73 -17.95 -29.90
N PRO A 284 -20.05 -17.71 -30.08
CA PRO A 284 -20.53 -16.65 -30.97
C PRO A 284 -20.38 -15.26 -30.33
N LEU A 285 -19.60 -14.40 -30.97
CA LEU A 285 -19.58 -12.96 -30.73
C LEU A 285 -20.76 -12.29 -31.45
N GLY A 286 -21.52 -11.49 -30.69
CA GLY A 286 -22.49 -10.55 -31.24
C GLY A 286 -21.84 -9.55 -32.19
N GLN A 287 -22.52 -9.30 -33.30
CA GLN A 287 -22.08 -8.50 -34.43
C GLN A 287 -21.96 -7.01 -34.07
N THR A 288 -20.86 -6.35 -34.42
CA THR A 288 -20.81 -4.89 -34.59
C THR A 288 -20.26 -4.54 -35.97
N PRO A 289 -20.77 -3.49 -36.65
CA PRO A 289 -20.36 -3.15 -38.02
C PRO A 289 -19.05 -2.35 -38.05
N PRO A 290 -18.30 -2.36 -39.18
CA PRO A 290 -17.00 -1.70 -39.29
C PRO A 290 -17.12 -0.26 -39.84
N GLY A 291 -16.35 0.66 -39.26
CA GLY A 291 -15.98 1.92 -39.91
C GLY A 291 -15.93 3.13 -38.98
N GLN A 292 -14.72 3.49 -38.52
CA GLN A 292 -14.16 4.85 -38.58
C GLN A 292 -12.79 4.89 -37.89
N VAL A 293 -11.76 5.14 -38.71
CA VAL A 293 -10.43 5.60 -38.28
C VAL A 293 -10.48 7.13 -38.12
N GLY A 294 -10.17 7.63 -36.93
CA GLY A 294 -10.06 9.08 -36.68
C GLY A 294 -9.98 9.47 -35.21
N SER A 295 -8.83 10.03 -34.83
CA SER A 295 -8.58 10.88 -33.65
C SER A 295 -8.68 10.24 -32.26
N ALA A 296 -7.54 10.13 -31.57
CA ALA A 296 -7.44 9.75 -30.17
C ALA A 296 -8.24 10.73 -29.29
N ARG A 297 -9.46 10.32 -28.91
CA ARG A 297 -10.24 10.94 -27.85
C ARG A 297 -9.53 10.64 -26.51
N PRO A 298 -9.37 11.63 -25.60
CA PRO A 298 -8.88 11.34 -24.25
C PRO A 298 -9.73 10.23 -23.62
N PRO A 299 -9.14 9.34 -22.82
CA PRO A 299 -9.84 8.15 -22.32
C PRO A 299 -11.06 8.60 -21.52
N VAL A 300 -12.25 8.35 -22.06
CA VAL A 300 -13.49 8.45 -21.32
C VAL A 300 -13.49 7.28 -20.34
N PHE A 301 -13.22 7.58 -19.07
CA PHE A 301 -13.16 6.59 -18.00
C PHE A 301 -14.58 6.07 -17.73
N THR A 302 -14.92 4.93 -18.30
CA THR A 302 -16.19 4.21 -18.10
C THR A 302 -16.22 3.38 -16.82
N GLY A 303 -15.19 3.50 -15.96
CA GLY A 303 -15.14 2.82 -14.68
C GLY A 303 -16.19 3.35 -13.70
N ALA A 304 -16.92 2.44 -13.07
CA ALA A 304 -17.80 2.78 -11.95
C ALA A 304 -17.00 3.50 -10.85
N PRO A 305 -17.53 4.58 -10.24
CA PRO A 305 -16.81 5.33 -9.23
C PRO A 305 -16.58 4.43 -8.00
N GLN A 306 -15.32 4.31 -7.57
CA GLN A 306 -14.95 3.45 -6.44
C GLN A 306 -15.34 4.10 -5.10
N PRO A 307 -15.80 3.34 -4.10
CA PRO A 307 -16.08 3.87 -2.76
C PRO A 307 -14.83 4.50 -2.14
N ALA A 308 -15.00 5.58 -1.38
CA ALA A 308 -13.88 6.19 -0.66
C ALA A 308 -13.28 5.18 0.33
N SER A 309 -11.95 5.07 0.35
CA SER A 309 -11.27 4.07 1.18
C SER A 309 -11.40 4.40 2.68
N PRO A 310 -11.97 3.51 3.52
CA PRO A 310 -12.03 3.68 4.97
C PRO A 310 -10.63 3.57 5.63
N LEU A 311 -9.63 3.15 4.86
CA LEU A 311 -8.25 3.03 5.29
C LEU A 311 -7.56 4.39 5.52
N ALA A 312 -8.11 5.50 5.00
CA ALA A 312 -7.48 6.81 5.13
C ALA A 312 -7.37 7.27 6.60
N SER A 313 -8.37 7.01 7.44
CA SER A 313 -8.31 7.29 8.89
C SER A 313 -7.28 6.40 9.58
N SER A 314 -7.20 5.12 9.19
CA SER A 314 -6.21 4.18 9.75
C SER A 314 -4.75 4.49 9.37
N LEU A 315 -4.54 5.34 8.37
CA LEU A 315 -3.23 5.82 7.92
C LEU A 315 -2.87 7.21 8.51
N GLY A 316 -3.71 7.71 9.43
CA GLY A 316 -3.51 8.98 10.13
C GLY A 316 -3.92 10.21 9.32
N PHE A 317 -4.71 10.07 8.27
CA PHE A 317 -5.33 11.19 7.56
C PHE A 317 -6.68 11.52 8.19
N SER A 318 -6.88 12.79 8.51
CA SER A 318 -8.08 13.26 9.23
C SER A 318 -9.05 14.00 8.29
N PHE A 319 -8.56 14.51 7.16
CA PHE A 319 -9.33 15.34 6.25
C PHE A 319 -9.13 14.90 4.80
N ARG A 320 -10.20 15.00 4.01
CA ARG A 320 -10.17 14.83 2.56
C ARG A 320 -10.82 16.03 1.89
N VAL A 321 -10.24 16.47 0.78
CA VAL A 321 -10.81 17.55 -0.04
C VAL A 321 -11.50 16.93 -1.24
N VAL A 322 -12.76 17.29 -1.44
CA VAL A 322 -13.63 16.72 -2.48
C VAL A 322 -14.29 17.83 -3.26
N VAL A 323 -14.54 17.60 -4.55
CA VAL A 323 -15.23 18.53 -5.45
C VAL A 323 -16.56 17.90 -5.85
N ASN A 324 -17.63 18.67 -5.69
CA ASN A 324 -18.98 18.30 -6.06
C ASN A 324 -19.15 18.38 -7.59
N GLY A 325 -19.73 17.33 -8.18
CA GLY A 325 -19.86 17.18 -9.62
C GLY A 325 -18.82 16.23 -10.20
N SER A 326 -19.31 15.28 -11.01
CA SER A 326 -18.48 14.31 -11.73
C SER A 326 -18.67 14.35 -13.24
N SER A 327 -19.13 15.49 -13.77
CA SER A 327 -19.20 15.71 -15.20
C SER A 327 -17.78 15.75 -15.82
N PRO A 328 -17.62 15.35 -17.09
CA PRO A 328 -16.33 15.36 -17.77
C PRO A 328 -15.62 16.73 -17.75
N ASP A 329 -16.39 17.83 -17.81
CA ASP A 329 -15.86 19.19 -17.75
C ASP A 329 -15.31 19.55 -16.37
N VAL A 330 -16.03 19.19 -15.30
CA VAL A 330 -15.57 19.40 -13.92
C VAL A 330 -14.33 18.54 -13.68
N GLN A 331 -14.33 17.29 -14.14
CA GLN A 331 -13.17 16.40 -14.02
C GLN A 331 -11.92 16.97 -14.71
N THR A 332 -12.07 17.50 -15.91
CA THR A 332 -10.95 18.09 -16.68
C THR A 332 -10.38 19.32 -15.96
N ARG A 333 -11.25 20.19 -15.44
CA ARG A 333 -10.83 21.38 -14.69
C ARG A 333 -10.17 21.03 -13.37
N VAL A 334 -10.74 20.10 -12.59
CA VAL A 334 -10.13 19.62 -11.34
C VAL A 334 -8.74 19.04 -11.62
N ARG A 335 -8.59 18.23 -12.68
CA ARG A 335 -7.29 17.63 -13.06
C ARG A 335 -6.26 18.63 -13.58
N SER A 336 -6.67 19.77 -14.14
CA SER A 336 -5.73 20.84 -14.50
C SER A 336 -5.07 21.52 -13.28
N ILE A 337 -5.73 21.47 -12.11
CA ILE A 337 -5.24 22.09 -10.87
C ILE A 337 -4.60 21.05 -9.96
N VAL A 338 -5.23 19.88 -9.90
CA VAL A 338 -4.82 18.73 -9.10
C VAL A 338 -4.77 17.51 -10.02
N PRO A 339 -3.62 17.26 -10.67
CA PRO A 339 -3.47 16.14 -11.62
C PRO A 339 -3.82 14.78 -11.01
N ASP A 340 -3.63 14.63 -9.70
CA ASP A 340 -3.88 13.41 -8.93
C ASP A 340 -5.35 13.25 -8.48
N ALA A 341 -6.25 14.13 -8.92
CA ALA A 341 -7.66 14.06 -8.54
C ALA A 341 -8.39 12.93 -9.26
N PHE A 342 -9.14 12.13 -8.49
CA PHE A 342 -9.85 10.95 -8.99
C PHE A 342 -11.31 10.90 -8.54
N ARG A 343 -12.12 10.14 -9.27
CA ARG A 343 -13.56 10.02 -9.02
C ARG A 343 -13.82 8.95 -7.95
N THR A 344 -14.64 9.27 -6.96
CA THR A 344 -14.98 8.36 -5.86
C THR A 344 -16.43 8.57 -5.38
N VAL A 345 -16.94 7.65 -4.57
CA VAL A 345 -18.27 7.76 -3.94
C VAL A 345 -18.11 8.00 -2.44
N ILE A 346 -18.75 9.06 -1.95
CA ILE A 346 -18.81 9.40 -0.51
C ILE A 346 -20.28 9.64 -0.16
N ASN A 347 -20.79 8.93 0.85
CA ASN A 347 -22.19 9.00 1.27
C ASN A 347 -23.19 8.81 0.12
N GLY A 348 -22.88 7.93 -0.84
CA GLY A 348 -23.71 7.68 -2.03
C GLY A 348 -23.62 8.75 -3.13
N GLN A 349 -22.89 9.85 -2.91
CA GLN A 349 -22.68 10.89 -3.91
C GLN A 349 -21.36 10.68 -4.64
N VAL A 350 -21.39 10.84 -5.97
CA VAL A 350 -20.19 10.75 -6.79
C VAL A 350 -19.46 12.09 -6.80
N VAL A 351 -18.23 12.09 -6.32
CA VAL A 351 -17.40 13.28 -6.13
C VAL A 351 -16.01 13.06 -6.73
N MET A 352 -15.28 14.15 -6.93
CA MET A 352 -13.86 14.11 -7.29
C MET A 352 -13.01 14.39 -6.05
N GLN A 353 -12.24 13.43 -5.58
CA GLN A 353 -11.31 13.64 -4.48
C GLN A 353 -10.03 14.31 -5.01
N ALA A 354 -9.67 15.45 -4.42
CA ALA A 354 -8.48 16.22 -4.75
C ALA A 354 -7.29 15.99 -3.79
N GLY A 355 -7.50 15.35 -2.64
CA GLY A 355 -6.39 15.01 -1.75
C GLY A 355 -6.80 14.45 -0.39
N LEU A 356 -5.82 13.89 0.33
CA LEU A 356 -5.90 13.45 1.72
C LEU A 356 -4.90 14.23 2.57
N PHE A 357 -5.34 14.69 3.73
CA PHE A 357 -4.57 15.57 4.60
C PHE A 357 -4.71 15.14 6.06
N ARG A 358 -3.63 15.29 6.82
CA ARG A 358 -3.63 15.06 8.27
C ARG A 358 -4.09 16.30 9.04
N ASP A 359 -3.74 17.46 8.50
CA ASP A 359 -3.96 18.77 9.09
C ASP A 359 -5.10 19.51 8.37
N ARG A 360 -5.88 20.27 9.15
CA ARG A 360 -7.04 21.00 8.64
C ARG A 360 -6.63 22.22 7.83
N ALA A 361 -5.61 22.96 8.25
CA ALA A 361 -5.17 24.17 7.57
C ALA A 361 -4.65 23.86 6.15
N THR A 362 -3.93 22.75 5.99
CA THR A 362 -3.46 22.27 4.68
C THR A 362 -4.62 21.87 3.77
N ALA A 363 -5.67 21.25 4.34
CA ALA A 363 -6.89 20.93 3.60
C ALA A 363 -7.64 22.20 3.16
N ASP A 364 -7.71 23.21 4.03
CA ASP A 364 -8.38 24.49 3.73
C ASP A 364 -7.61 25.30 2.67
N GLN A 365 -6.28 25.22 2.62
CA GLN A 365 -5.48 25.80 1.52
C GLN A 365 -5.83 25.18 0.17
N MET A 366 -5.96 23.84 0.12
CA MET A 366 -6.37 23.15 -1.11
C MET A 366 -7.82 23.48 -1.49
N LEU A 367 -8.71 23.62 -0.49
CA LEU A 367 -10.09 24.09 -0.69
C LEU A 367 -10.12 25.47 -1.35
N GLN A 368 -9.37 26.45 -0.82
CA GLN A 368 -9.30 27.81 -1.37
C GLN A 368 -8.80 27.82 -2.83
N ARG A 369 -7.81 26.97 -3.15
CA ARG A 369 -7.25 26.84 -4.50
C ARG A 369 -8.25 26.27 -5.52
N LEU A 370 -9.12 25.36 -5.09
CA LEU A 370 -10.16 24.81 -5.95
C LEU A 370 -11.33 25.80 -6.11
N SER A 371 -11.71 26.47 -5.02
CA SER A 371 -12.75 27.50 -5.03
C SER A 371 -12.37 28.71 -5.90
N SER A 372 -11.09 29.12 -5.94
CA SER A 372 -10.63 30.20 -6.81
C SER A 372 -10.70 29.86 -8.31
N ALA A 373 -10.76 28.57 -8.65
CA ALA A 373 -11.03 28.08 -10.01
C ALA A 373 -12.51 27.82 -10.29
N ASN A 374 -13.40 28.36 -9.43
CA ASN A 374 -14.85 28.21 -9.53
C ASN A 374 -15.32 26.75 -9.45
N LEU A 375 -14.58 25.90 -8.73
CA LEU A 375 -14.93 24.52 -8.45
C LEU A 375 -15.58 24.43 -7.06
N GLN A 376 -16.72 23.74 -6.96
CA GLN A 376 -17.42 23.56 -5.70
C GLN A 376 -16.72 22.50 -4.85
N ALA A 377 -15.70 22.92 -4.09
CA ALA A 377 -14.93 22.04 -3.23
C ALA A 377 -15.44 22.07 -1.76
N ALA A 378 -15.20 20.98 -1.03
CA ALA A 378 -15.53 20.85 0.39
C ALA A 378 -14.47 20.00 1.11
N VAL A 379 -14.24 20.30 2.39
CA VAL A 379 -13.42 19.47 3.28
C VAL A 379 -14.34 18.54 4.06
N VAL A 380 -14.10 17.24 3.95
CA VAL A 380 -14.86 16.21 4.64
C VAL A 380 -13.93 15.49 5.63
N PRO A 381 -14.36 15.23 6.88
CA PRO A 381 -13.59 14.41 7.81
C PRO A 381 -13.47 12.97 7.31
N VAL A 382 -12.33 12.36 7.58
CA VAL A 382 -12.08 10.95 7.29
C VAL A 382 -12.30 10.18 8.58
N ASN A 383 -13.49 9.61 8.74
CA ASN A 383 -13.86 8.78 9.88
C ASN A 383 -13.58 7.31 9.59
#